data_AF-A0A1I2KBP6-F1
#
_entry.id   AF-A0A1I2KBP6-F1
#
_cell.length_a   1.000
_cell.length_b   1.000
_cell.length_c   1.000
_cell.angle_alpha   90.00
_cell.angle_beta   90.00
_cell.angle_gamma   90.00
#
_symmetry.space_group_name_H-M   'P 1'
#
loop_
_entity.id
_entity.type
_entity.pdbx_description
1 polymer ?
#
loop_
_entity_poly.entity_id
_entity_poly.type
_entity_poly.pdbx_seq_one_letter_code
_entity_poly.pdbx_strand_id
1 'polypeptide(L)'
;MHLVLGCVRTPVPNYPQAVHITRTLSIAAATAVIAATAVVGGASTAQAAPTVYKNCTAVQKVYSGGIAKKSVTKNRVTSKGKVTYRALKGTVKKDDALYAANKKMDADGDGIACEKS
;
A
#
# COMPACT_ATOMS: atom_id res chain seq x y z
N MET A 1 46.61 -13.57 29.69
CA MET A 1 46.12 -12.41 28.93
C MET A 1 47.15 -12.18 27.82
N HIS A 2 46.82 -12.59 26.61
CA HIS A 2 47.70 -12.61 25.43
C HIS A 2 46.87 -12.03 24.28
N LEU A 3 47.38 -11.33 23.26
CA LEU A 3 48.63 -10.67 22.94
C LEU A 3 48.26 -9.98 21.59
N VAL A 4 48.30 -8.65 21.48
CA VAL A 4 49.25 -7.86 20.69
C VAL A 4 49.13 -7.95 19.15
N LEU A 5 49.18 -6.74 18.57
CA LEU A 5 49.87 -6.30 17.34
C LEU A 5 49.32 -6.66 15.95
N GLY A 6 48.91 -5.59 15.26
CA GLY A 6 48.77 -5.53 13.81
C GLY A 6 50.13 -5.59 13.10
N CYS A 7 50.10 -6.22 11.92
CA CYS A 7 51.25 -6.41 11.05
C CYS A 7 51.09 -5.61 9.74
N VAL A 8 52.21 -5.05 9.32
CA VAL A 8 52.54 -4.20 8.18
C VAL A 8 52.23 -4.84 6.83
N ARG A 9 51.92 -3.99 5.83
CA ARG A 9 51.68 -4.37 4.43
C ARG A 9 52.82 -3.84 3.56
N THR A 10 53.55 -4.72 2.88
CA THR A 10 54.45 -4.37 1.76
C THR A 10 54.06 -5.16 0.51
N PRO A 11 54.21 -4.61 -0.71
CA PRO A 11 53.81 -5.27 -1.94
C PRO A 11 54.94 -6.05 -2.64
N VAL A 12 54.53 -7.25 -3.06
CA VAL A 12 54.94 -8.15 -4.16
C VAL A 12 56.12 -7.80 -5.09
N PRO A 13 56.84 -8.85 -5.54
CA PRO A 13 57.32 -8.96 -6.91
C PRO A 13 56.61 -10.09 -7.68
N ASN A 14 56.25 -9.78 -8.93
CA ASN A 14 55.73 -10.69 -9.94
C ASN A 14 56.89 -11.33 -10.70
N TYR A 15 56.87 -12.65 -10.95
CA TYR A 15 57.42 -13.22 -12.18
C TYR A 15 56.67 -14.52 -12.57
N PRO A 16 56.53 -14.83 -13.89
CA PRO A 16 55.48 -15.70 -14.41
C PRO A 16 56.03 -16.95 -15.10
N GLN A 17 55.41 -18.12 -14.98
CA GLN A 17 55.48 -19.20 -15.98
C GLN A 17 54.21 -20.05 -15.80
N ALA A 18 53.23 -19.96 -16.69
CA ALA A 18 52.94 -20.98 -17.71
C ALA A 18 52.96 -22.42 -17.14
N VAL A 19 51.79 -23.02 -16.88
CA VAL A 19 51.14 -24.01 -17.78
C VAL A 19 51.85 -25.38 -17.65
N HIS A 20 51.29 -26.49 -17.15
CA HIS A 20 50.05 -27.20 -17.52
C HIS A 20 50.08 -28.56 -16.78
N ILE A 21 48.93 -29.27 -16.69
CA ILE A 21 48.85 -30.76 -16.56
C ILE A 21 49.25 -31.28 -15.16
N THR A 22 48.40 -31.87 -14.33
CA THR A 22 47.69 -33.14 -14.58
C THR A 22 46.71 -33.41 -13.45
N ARG A 23 45.50 -33.81 -13.83
CA ARG A 23 44.52 -34.67 -13.16
C ARG A 23 45.01 -35.28 -11.83
N THR A 24 44.27 -35.08 -10.74
CA THR A 24 43.39 -36.13 -10.17
C THR A 24 42.72 -35.71 -8.86
N LEU A 25 41.50 -36.25 -8.69
CA LEU A 25 40.64 -36.27 -7.51
C LEU A 25 40.18 -34.90 -7.01
N SER A 26 38.87 -34.62 -7.19
CA SER A 26 37.96 -34.62 -6.03
C SER A 26 36.57 -34.10 -6.38
N ILE A 27 35.59 -34.88 -5.93
CA ILE A 27 34.23 -34.50 -5.53
C ILE A 27 33.22 -34.29 -6.67
N ALA A 28 32.28 -35.23 -6.72
CA ALA A 28 31.05 -35.20 -7.48
C ALA A 28 30.31 -33.86 -7.33
N ALA A 29 30.13 -33.15 -8.43
CA ALA A 29 29.12 -32.09 -8.53
C ALA A 29 27.97 -32.63 -9.37
N ALA A 30 27.05 -33.34 -8.72
CA ALA A 30 25.78 -33.72 -9.32
C ALA A 30 24.95 -32.44 -9.58
N THR A 31 24.86 -32.03 -10.85
CA THR A 31 24.02 -30.91 -11.26
C THR A 31 22.58 -31.39 -11.45
N ALA A 32 21.83 -31.45 -10.35
CA ALA A 32 20.38 -31.61 -10.41
C ALA A 32 19.74 -30.27 -10.79
N VAL A 33 19.35 -30.11 -12.06
CA VAL A 33 18.59 -28.95 -12.53
C VAL A 33 17.14 -29.13 -12.11
N ILE A 34 16.77 -28.55 -10.98
CA ILE A 34 15.37 -28.50 -10.52
C ILE A 34 14.70 -27.30 -11.21
N ALA A 35 13.92 -27.57 -12.25
CA ALA A 35 13.04 -26.58 -12.87
C ALA A 35 11.86 -26.30 -11.94
N ALA A 36 11.96 -25.27 -11.11
CA ALA A 36 10.85 -24.79 -10.28
C ALA A 36 9.88 -23.98 -11.14
N THR A 37 8.80 -24.60 -11.62
CA THR A 37 7.66 -23.87 -12.19
C THR A 37 6.89 -23.21 -11.05
N ALA A 38 7.16 -21.92 -10.81
CA ALA A 38 6.38 -21.11 -9.88
C ALA A 38 4.99 -20.86 -10.48
N VAL A 39 3.97 -21.55 -9.97
CA VAL A 39 2.58 -21.23 -10.28
C VAL A 39 2.23 -19.94 -9.54
N VAL A 40 2.29 -18.80 -10.24
CA VAL A 40 1.80 -17.53 -9.69
C VAL A 40 0.27 -17.59 -9.72
N GLY A 41 -0.30 -18.22 -8.69
CA GLY A 41 -1.73 -18.15 -8.41
C GLY A 41 -2.09 -16.71 -8.06
N GLY A 42 -2.66 -15.97 -9.01
CA GLY A 42 -3.20 -14.64 -8.76
C GLY A 42 -4.33 -14.73 -7.74
N ALA A 43 -4.11 -14.21 -6.53
CA ALA A 43 -5.18 -14.04 -5.56
C ALA A 43 -6.16 -12.99 -6.09
N SER A 44 -7.28 -13.45 -6.66
CA SER A 44 -8.42 -12.60 -6.96
C SER A 44 -8.95 -12.04 -5.64
N THR A 45 -8.60 -10.79 -5.32
CA THR A 45 -9.22 -10.10 -4.19
C THR A 45 -10.69 -9.90 -4.52
N ALA A 46 -11.58 -10.63 -3.85
CA ALA A 46 -13.00 -10.39 -3.99
C ALA A 46 -13.32 -9.01 -3.39
N GLN A 47 -13.58 -8.01 -4.23
CA GLN A 47 -14.05 -6.71 -3.75
C GLN A 47 -15.51 -6.86 -3.31
N ALA A 48 -15.75 -6.78 -2.00
CA ALA A 48 -17.10 -6.71 -1.47
C ALA A 48 -17.82 -5.47 -2.02
N ALA A 49 -19.08 -5.64 -2.40
CA ALA A 49 -19.91 -4.52 -2.83
C ALA A 49 -20.06 -3.50 -1.69
N PRO A 50 -20.05 -2.19 -2.00
CA PRO A 50 -20.22 -1.15 -0.99
C PRO A 50 -21.60 -1.23 -0.33
N THR A 51 -21.64 -1.03 0.99
CA THR A 51 -22.88 -1.02 1.76
C THR A 51 -23.81 0.09 1.29
N VAL A 52 -25.03 -0.27 0.92
CA VAL A 52 -26.12 0.68 0.66
C VAL A 52 -26.93 0.85 1.93
N TYR A 53 -26.91 2.05 2.50
CA TYR A 53 -27.69 2.36 3.69
C TYR A 53 -29.14 2.66 3.33
N LYS A 54 -30.06 2.41 4.26
CA LYS A 54 -31.49 2.71 4.08
C LYS A 54 -31.78 4.21 4.21
N ASN A 55 -31.09 4.88 5.13
CA ASN A 55 -31.30 6.30 5.45
C ASN A 55 -30.07 6.90 6.17
N CYS A 56 -30.10 8.22 6.35
CA CYS A 56 -29.02 8.95 7.01
C CYS A 56 -28.85 8.64 8.50
N THR A 57 -29.88 8.12 9.18
CA THR A 57 -29.74 7.65 10.56
C THR A 57 -28.84 6.42 10.64
N ALA A 58 -28.97 5.50 9.67
CA ALA A 58 -28.10 4.33 9.59
C ALA A 58 -26.65 4.71 9.27
N VAL A 59 -26.45 5.69 8.38
CA VAL A 59 -25.11 6.24 8.11
C VAL A 59 -24.53 6.88 9.36
N GLN A 60 -25.25 7.80 10.01
CA GLN A 60 -24.77 8.56 11.17
C GLN A 60 -24.43 7.71 12.40
N LYS A 61 -25.02 6.51 12.52
CA LYS A 61 -24.65 5.54 13.55
C LYS A 61 -23.21 5.02 13.39
N VAL A 62 -22.74 4.89 12.16
CA VAL A 62 -21.40 4.35 11.82
C VAL A 62 -20.42 5.50 11.55
N TYR A 63 -20.87 6.49 10.79
CA TYR A 63 -20.11 7.64 10.33
C TYR A 63 -20.87 8.91 10.71
N SER A 64 -20.60 9.44 11.91
CA SER A 64 -21.34 10.59 12.46
C SER A 64 -21.22 11.88 11.64
N GLY A 65 -20.25 11.96 10.73
CA GLY A 65 -20.06 13.04 9.76
C GLY A 65 -20.48 12.71 8.32
N GLY A 66 -20.99 11.49 8.07
CA GLY A 66 -21.40 11.05 6.74
C GLY A 66 -20.32 10.35 5.92
N ILE A 67 -20.62 10.14 4.64
CA ILE A 67 -19.75 9.47 3.68
C ILE A 67 -19.37 10.48 2.61
N ALA A 68 -18.08 10.70 2.41
CA ALA A 68 -17.58 11.69 1.48
C ALA A 68 -16.67 11.07 0.42
N LYS A 69 -16.61 11.71 -0.75
CA LYS A 69 -15.58 11.43 -1.75
C LYS A 69 -14.19 11.64 -1.15
N LYS A 70 -13.20 10.92 -1.64
CA LYS A 70 -11.80 11.07 -1.19
C LYS A 70 -11.23 12.45 -1.49
N SER A 71 -11.67 13.08 -2.58
CA SER A 71 -11.25 14.43 -2.99
C SER A 71 -11.80 15.54 -2.10
N VAL A 72 -12.87 15.29 -1.34
CA VAL A 72 -13.50 16.32 -0.49
C VAL A 72 -12.67 16.51 0.77
N THR A 73 -12.14 17.70 0.98
CA THR A 73 -11.35 18.04 2.18
C THR A 73 -12.08 18.97 3.14
N LYS A 74 -13.13 19.64 2.66
CA LYS A 74 -13.95 20.61 3.40
C LYS A 74 -15.43 20.40 3.04
N ASN A 75 -16.31 20.75 3.97
CA ASN A 75 -17.76 20.81 3.73
C ASN A 75 -18.09 22.16 3.05
N ARG A 76 -18.86 22.13 1.95
CA ARG A 76 -19.30 23.32 1.22
C ARG A 76 -20.70 23.75 1.68
N VAL A 77 -20.75 24.65 2.65
CA VAL A 77 -22.02 25.17 3.18
C VAL A 77 -22.48 26.39 2.39
N THR A 78 -23.66 26.31 1.80
CA THR A 78 -24.33 27.45 1.14
C THR A 78 -25.42 28.00 2.07
N SER A 79 -25.28 29.26 2.49
CA SER A 79 -26.27 29.93 3.34
C SER A 79 -26.52 31.35 2.83
N LYS A 80 -27.79 31.71 2.63
CA LYS A 80 -28.21 33.04 2.15
C LYS A 80 -27.46 33.46 0.86
N GLY A 81 -27.25 32.52 -0.06
CA GLY A 81 -26.53 32.75 -1.32
C GLY A 81 -25.00 32.83 -1.19
N LYS A 82 -24.44 32.72 0.02
CA LYS A 82 -22.99 32.72 0.25
C LYS A 82 -22.47 31.30 0.46
N VAL A 83 -21.43 30.94 -0.29
CA VAL A 83 -20.70 29.69 -0.12
C VAL A 83 -19.58 29.88 0.90
N THR A 84 -19.48 28.97 1.86
CA THR A 84 -18.40 28.91 2.86
C THR A 84 -17.86 27.50 2.97
N TYR A 85 -16.56 27.36 3.18
CA TYR A 85 -15.91 26.06 3.37
C TYR A 85 -15.59 25.86 4.84
N ARG A 86 -16.14 24.78 5.41
CA ARG A 86 -15.96 24.43 6.82
C ARG A 86 -15.15 23.15 6.96
N ALA A 87 -14.55 22.97 8.13
CA ALA A 87 -13.97 21.68 8.46
C ALA A 87 -15.07 20.61 8.49
N LEU A 88 -14.72 19.41 8.05
CA LEU A 88 -15.56 18.23 8.19
C LEU A 88 -15.78 17.96 9.68
N LYS A 89 -17.03 17.72 10.08
CA LYS A 89 -17.40 17.45 11.48
C LYS A 89 -17.74 15.98 11.65
N GLY A 90 -17.40 15.43 12.82
CA GLY A 90 -17.65 14.03 13.15
C GLY A 90 -16.76 13.05 12.39
N THR A 91 -17.12 11.78 12.44
CA THR A 91 -16.41 10.70 11.76
C THR A 91 -16.88 10.64 10.31
N VAL A 92 -16.05 11.10 9.38
CA VAL A 92 -16.34 11.07 7.94
C VAL A 92 -15.63 9.89 7.29
N LYS A 93 -16.40 9.03 6.61
CA LYS A 93 -15.82 7.96 5.79
C LYS A 93 -15.44 8.50 4.42
N LYS A 94 -14.15 8.42 4.07
CA LYS A 94 -13.62 8.82 2.76
C LYS A 94 -13.54 7.61 1.83
N ASP A 95 -14.54 7.45 0.99
CA ASP A 95 -14.65 6.29 0.09
C ASP A 95 -15.57 6.60 -1.08
N ASP A 96 -15.01 6.65 -2.30
CA ASP A 96 -15.77 7.03 -3.50
C ASP A 96 -16.78 5.96 -3.91
N ALA A 97 -16.48 4.68 -3.70
CA ALA A 97 -17.40 3.58 -4.02
C ALA A 97 -18.58 3.57 -3.06
N LEU A 98 -18.31 3.74 -1.76
CA LEU A 98 -19.35 3.86 -0.75
C LEU A 98 -20.19 5.12 -0.93
N TYR A 99 -19.56 6.26 -1.29
CA TYR A 99 -20.29 7.48 -1.63
C TYR A 99 -21.17 7.25 -2.86
N ALA A 100 -20.65 6.67 -3.93
CA ALA A 100 -21.42 6.43 -5.16
C ALA A 100 -22.66 5.56 -4.90
N ALA A 101 -22.51 4.50 -4.10
CA ALA A 101 -23.60 3.63 -3.69
C ALA A 101 -24.69 4.34 -2.86
N ASN A 102 -24.34 5.43 -2.17
CA ASN A 102 -25.23 6.20 -1.29
C ASN A 102 -25.49 7.63 -1.79
N LYS A 103 -25.09 7.97 -3.02
CA LYS A 103 -25.11 9.33 -3.59
C LYS A 103 -26.49 9.99 -3.52
N LYS A 104 -27.56 9.21 -3.61
CA LYS A 104 -28.94 9.68 -3.50
C LYS A 104 -29.25 10.41 -2.17
N MET A 105 -28.37 10.31 -1.18
CA MET A 105 -28.50 10.96 0.12
C MET A 105 -27.64 12.22 0.27
N ASP A 106 -26.91 12.61 -0.77
CA ASP A 106 -26.23 13.91 -0.91
C ASP A 106 -27.21 14.86 -1.62
N ALA A 107 -28.06 15.52 -0.84
CA ALA A 107 -29.17 16.30 -1.36
C ALA A 107 -28.73 17.61 -2.03
N ASP A 108 -27.63 18.22 -1.55
CA ASP A 108 -27.08 19.48 -2.03
C ASP A 108 -25.85 19.31 -2.95
N GLY A 109 -25.44 18.07 -3.21
CA GLY A 109 -24.47 17.72 -4.24
C GLY A 109 -23.07 18.25 -3.93
N ASP A 110 -22.71 18.32 -2.65
CA ASP A 110 -21.45 18.89 -2.19
C ASP A 110 -20.32 17.83 -2.17
N GLY A 111 -20.68 16.55 -2.33
CA GLY A 111 -19.77 15.42 -2.28
C GLY A 111 -19.71 14.72 -0.92
N ILE A 112 -20.64 15.03 -0.01
CA ILE A 112 -20.81 14.39 1.29
C ILE A 112 -22.26 13.89 1.44
N ALA A 113 -22.44 12.58 1.39
CA ALA A 113 -23.74 11.96 1.62
C ALA A 113 -24.08 11.91 3.12
N CYS A 114 -25.32 12.29 3.46
CA CYS A 114 -25.83 12.31 4.84
C CYS A 114 -24.94 13.10 5.80
N GLU A 115 -24.40 14.22 5.34
CA GLU A 115 -23.59 15.08 6.19
C GLU A 115 -24.39 15.62 7.39
N LYS A 116 -23.65 16.02 8.41
CA LYS A 116 -24.20 16.71 9.58
C LYS A 116 -23.89 18.21 9.42
N SER A 117 -24.89 18.98 8.99
CA SER A 117 -24.80 20.45 8.83
C SER A 117 -24.53 21.18 10.15
#